data_AF-A0A962A9N2-F1
#
_entry.id   AF-A0A962A9N2-F1
#
_cell.length_a   1.000
_cell.length_b   1.000
_cell.length_c   1.000
_cell.angle_alpha   90.00
_cell.angle_beta   90.00
_cell.angle_gamma   90.00
#
_symmetry.space_group_name_H-M   'P 1'
#
loop_
_entity.id
_entity.type
_entity.pdbx_description
1 polymer ?
#
loop_
_entity_poly.entity_id
_entity_poly.type
_entity_poly.pdbx_seq_one_letter_code
_entity_poly.pdbx_strand_id
1 'polypeptide(L)' 'PYIAGDHYTVADITAQCALVMGKGTGSKIPDDLTNLTRWFDLVTSRPTARA' A
#
# COMPACT_ATOMS: atom_id res chain seq x y z
N PRO A 1 -7.85 1.16 9.59
CA PRO A 1 -8.36 0.04 8.77
C PRO A 1 -7.40 -0.32 7.62
N TYR A 2 -7.39 -1.61 7.29
CA TYR A 2 -6.78 -2.24 6.12
C TYR A 2 -7.82 -2.32 4.98
N ILE A 3 -7.43 -2.86 3.82
CA ILE A 3 -8.32 -2.91 2.64
C ILE A 3 -9.56 -3.77 2.90
N ALA A 4 -9.40 -4.93 3.55
CA ALA A 4 -10.51 -5.87 3.80
C ALA A 4 -11.16 -5.72 5.19
N GLY A 5 -10.91 -4.61 5.90
CA GLY A 5 -11.44 -4.36 7.24
C GLY A 5 -10.34 -4.15 8.29
N ASP A 6 -10.46 -4.81 9.44
CA ASP A 6 -9.60 -4.54 10.60
C ASP A 6 -8.29 -5.35 10.62
N HIS A 7 -8.17 -6.35 9.74
CA HIS A 7 -7.02 -7.24 9.67
C HIS A 7 -6.22 -7.04 8.39
N TYR A 8 -4.90 -7.24 8.49
CA TYR A 8 -4.02 -7.30 7.33
C TYR A 8 -4.25 -8.61 6.57
N THR A 9 -4.51 -8.52 5.26
CA THR A 9 -4.87 -9.68 4.43
C THR A 9 -4.11 -9.70 3.11
N VAL A 10 -4.37 -10.71 2.29
CA VAL A 10 -3.85 -10.79 0.92
C VAL A 10 -4.24 -9.58 0.07
N ALA A 11 -5.37 -8.92 0.34
CA ALA A 11 -5.77 -7.71 -0.38
C ALA A 11 -4.74 -6.58 -0.21
N ASP A 12 -4.20 -6.42 1.01
CA ASP A 12 -3.18 -5.41 1.29
C ASP A 12 -1.84 -5.74 0.62
N ILE A 13 -1.45 -7.02 0.61
CA ILE A 13 -0.25 -7.51 -0.07
C ILE A 13 -0.33 -7.22 -1.57
N THR A 14 -1.44 -7.60 -2.21
CA THR A 14 -1.66 -7.40 -3.64
C THR A 14 -1.63 -5.91 -3.99
N ALA A 15 -2.31 -5.06 -3.23
CA ALA A 15 -2.34 -3.62 -3.47
C ALA A 15 -0.97 -2.98 -3.26
N GLN A 16 -0.20 -3.41 -2.25
CA GLN A 16 1.17 -2.92 -2.04
C GLN A 16 2.04 -3.23 -3.27
N CYS A 17 2.04 -4.48 -3.74
CA CYS A 17 2.81 -4.87 -4.93
C CYS A 17 2.42 -4.04 -6.16
N ALA A 18 1.12 -3.81 -6.37
CA ALA A 18 0.62 -2.99 -7.48
C ALA A 18 1.13 -1.54 -7.42
N LEU A 19 1.14 -0.93 -6.23
CA LEU A 19 1.59 0.46 -6.05
C LEU A 19 3.11 0.61 -6.11
N VAL A 20 3.87 -0.36 -5.60
CA VAL A 20 5.33 -0.41 -5.77
C VAL A 20 5.69 -0.51 -7.25
N MET A 21 5.00 -1.38 -8.00
CA MET A 21 5.17 -1.49 -9.45
C MET A 21 4.76 -0.21 -10.17
N GLY A 22 3.60 0.37 -9.82
CA GLY A 22 3.09 1.61 -10.38
C GLY A 22 4.07 2.78 -10.21
N LYS A 23 4.71 2.88 -9.03
CA LYS A 23 5.77 3.88 -8.79
C LYS A 23 6.92 3.73 -9.79
N GLY A 24 7.30 2.50 -10.13
CA GLY A 24 8.32 2.21 -11.14
C GLY A 24 7.93 2.62 -12.56
N THR A 25 6.64 2.68 -12.87
CA THR A 25 6.10 3.10 -14.19
C THR A 25 5.64 4.55 -14.23
N GLY A 26 5.89 5.33 -13.18
CA GLY A 26 5.52 6.75 -13.09
C GLY A 26 4.10 7.01 -12.57
N SER A 27 3.34 5.97 -12.23
CA SER A 27 2.03 6.10 -11.58
C SER A 27 2.22 6.29 -10.07
N LYS A 28 1.91 7.49 -9.58
CA LYS A 28 2.04 7.84 -8.16
C LYS A 28 0.67 7.84 -7.49
N ILE A 29 0.65 7.63 -6.18
CA ILE A 29 -0.53 7.91 -5.36
C ILE A 29 -0.75 9.43 -5.37
N PRO A 30 -1.93 9.93 -5.79
CA PRO A 30 -2.26 11.35 -5.71
C PRO A 30 -2.27 11.86 -4.26
N ASP A 31 -1.81 13.09 -4.03
CA ASP A 31 -1.60 13.66 -2.70
C ASP A 31 -2.90 13.86 -1.90
N ASP A 32 -4.04 13.99 -2.59
CA ASP A 32 -5.37 14.15 -1.98
C ASP A 32 -5.94 12.83 -1.44
N LEU A 33 -5.39 11.67 -1.84
CA LEU A 33 -5.78 10.36 -1.34
C LEU A 33 -5.13 10.03 0.01
N THR A 34 -5.34 10.90 1.00
CA THR A 34 -4.74 10.82 2.35
C THR A 34 -4.90 9.47 3.04
N ASN A 35 -6.08 8.84 2.92
CA ASN A 35 -6.34 7.51 3.47
C ASN A 35 -5.50 6.41 2.83
N LEU A 36 -5.27 6.51 1.52
CA LEU A 36 -4.46 5.56 0.77
C LEU A 36 -2.98 5.74 1.10
N THR A 37 -2.50 6.99 1.18
CA THR A 37 -1.14 7.32 1.62
C THR A 37 -0.85 6.78 3.01
N ARG A 38 -1.73 7.07 3.99
CA ARG A 38 -1.63 6.53 5.36
C ARG A 38 -1.56 5.00 5.37
N TRP A 39 -2.41 4.34 4.59
CA TRP A 39 -2.43 2.87 4.50
C TRP A 39 -1.14 2.33 3.87
N PHE A 40 -0.64 2.97 2.81
CA PHE A 40 0.56 2.53 2.10
C PHE A 40 1.81 2.67 2.97
N ASP A 41 1.93 3.77 3.71
CA ASP A 41 3.02 3.98 4.69
C ASP A 41 2.99 2.90 5.79
N LEU A 42 1.81 2.61 6.32
CA LEU A 42 1.62 1.56 7.32
C LEU A 42 2.07 0.19 6.79
N VAL A 43 1.60 -0.21 5.60
CA VAL A 43 1.89 -1.54 5.03
C VAL A 43 3.37 -1.67 4.62
N THR A 44 3.99 -0.60 4.13
CA THR A 44 5.39 -0.59 3.69
C THR A 44 6.39 -0.49 4.84
N SER A 45 5.96 -0.05 6.02
CA SER A 45 6.78 -0.06 7.25
C SER A 45 7.08 -1.47 7.78
N ARG A 46 6.29 -2.47 7.37
CA ARG A 46 6.40 -3.85 7.89
C ARG A 46 7.76 -4.46 7.53
N PRO A 47 8.39 -5.24 8.43
CA PRO A 47 9.65 -5.92 8.13
C PRO A 47 9.57 -6.82 6.89
N THR A 48 8.42 -7.47 6.69
CA THR A 48 8.17 -8.38 5.55
C THR A 48 7.90 -7.65 4.22
N ALA A 49 7.72 -6.32 4.24
CA ALA A 49 7.45 -5.54 3.03
C ALA A 49 8.72 -5.14 2.28
N ARG A 50 9.90 -5.33 2.90
CA ARG A 50 11.20 -5.16 2.27
C ARG A 50 11.67 -6.54 1.78
N ALA A 51 11.80 -6.69 0.47
CA ALA A 51 12.55 -7.79 -0.14
C ALA A 51 14.05 -7.53 0.00
#